data_AF-A0A7Z9XIN5-F1
#
_entry.id   AF-A0A7Z9XIN5-F1
#
_cell.length_a   1.000
_cell.length_b   1.000
_cell.length_c   1.000
_cell.angle_alpha   90.00
_cell.angle_beta   90.00
_cell.angle_gamma   90.00
#
_symmetry.space_group_name_H-M   'P 1'
#
loop_
_entity.id
_entity.type
_entity.pdbx_description
1 polymer ?
#
loop_
_entity_poly.entity_id
_entity_poly.type
_entity_poly.pdbx_seq_one_letter_code
_entity_poly.pdbx_strand_id
1 'polypeptide(L)'
;MLPLAIYVHIPFCQRKCPYCDFNTYAGRENQYDAFVQALSRDIRRTGEALGRPHVRTVFVGGGTPTVLEPRHLRAIFHALHDGFAILPDAEITSEANPGAVDATRFEVLRELGVNRLSLGVQSFDNAELRFLGR
;
A
#
# COMPACT_ATOMS: atom_id res chain seq x y z
N MET A 1 -3.39 -25.79 7.28
CA MET A 1 -3.99 -24.80 6.37
C MET A 1 -2.89 -24.26 5.47
N LEU A 2 -3.17 -24.05 4.19
CA LEU A 2 -2.24 -23.32 3.32
C LEU A 2 -2.13 -21.86 3.79
N PRO A 3 -0.94 -21.23 3.74
CA PRO A 3 -0.79 -19.82 4.09
C PRO A 3 -1.66 -18.92 3.21
N LEU A 4 -2.18 -17.84 3.78
CA LEU A 4 -2.99 -16.85 3.07
C LEU A 4 -2.12 -15.86 2.28
N ALA A 5 -2.77 -15.20 1.32
CA ALA A 5 -2.29 -13.97 0.69
C ALA A 5 -3.23 -12.82 1.07
N ILE A 6 -2.67 -11.65 1.39
CA ILE A 6 -3.42 -10.44 1.76
C ILE A 6 -3.19 -9.37 0.70
N TYR A 7 -4.29 -8.77 0.24
CA TYR A 7 -4.27 -7.55 -0.55
C TYR A 7 -4.84 -6.40 0.29
N VAL A 8 -4.11 -5.29 0.37
CA VAL A 8 -4.54 -4.06 1.02
C VAL A 8 -4.70 -2.96 -0.03
N HIS A 9 -5.94 -2.52 -0.22
CA HIS A 9 -6.27 -1.45 -1.15
C HIS A 9 -6.14 -0.08 -0.49
N ILE A 10 -5.26 0.77 -1.01
CA ILE A 10 -5.12 2.18 -0.63
C ILE A 10 -5.72 3.04 -1.75
N PRO A 11 -6.89 3.65 -1.58
CA PRO A 11 -7.63 4.28 -2.67
C PRO A 11 -7.17 5.72 -2.98
N PHE A 12 -6.00 6.13 -2.48
CA PHE A 12 -5.54 7.52 -2.58
C PHE A 12 -4.42 7.68 -3.59
N CYS A 13 -4.47 8.77 -4.34
CA CYS A 13 -3.42 9.20 -5.26
C CYS A 13 -3.14 10.69 -5.05
N GLN A 14 -1.92 11.14 -5.34
CA GLN A 14 -1.61 12.58 -5.39
C GLN A 14 -2.39 13.27 -6.52
N ARG A 15 -2.55 12.58 -7.65
CA ARG A 15 -3.34 13.01 -8.79
C ARG A 15 -4.01 11.81 -9.44
N LYS A 16 -5.23 11.98 -9.94
CA LYS A 16 -5.90 10.94 -10.73
C LYS A 16 -5.44 11.04 -12.18
N CYS A 17 -4.83 9.98 -12.69
CA CYS A 17 -4.38 9.92 -14.08
C CYS A 17 -5.59 9.79 -15.02
N PRO A 18 -5.63 10.46 -16.19
CA PRO A 18 -6.76 10.39 -17.13
C PRO A 18 -7.12 8.98 -17.60
N TYR A 19 -6.14 8.08 -17.63
CA TYR A 19 -6.30 6.69 -18.06
C TYR A 19 -6.63 5.72 -16.90
N CYS A 20 -6.68 6.20 -15.66
CA CYS A 20 -6.82 5.33 -14.49
C CYS A 20 -8.28 4.90 -14.26
N ASP A 21 -8.54 3.59 -14.36
CA ASP A 21 -9.82 2.96 -14.08
C ASP A 21 -9.93 2.37 -12.64
N PHE A 22 -8.83 2.37 -11.88
CA PHE A 22 -8.82 1.92 -10.49
C PHE A 22 -9.72 2.78 -9.60
N ASN A 23 -10.26 2.16 -8.54
CA ASN A 23 -11.02 2.85 -7.49
C ASN A 23 -10.10 3.78 -6.67
N THR A 24 -9.89 4.99 -7.20
CA THR A 24 -8.91 5.94 -6.67
C THR A 24 -9.44 7.36 -6.62
N TYR A 25 -8.96 8.10 -5.62
CA TYR A 25 -9.34 9.47 -5.31
C TYR A 25 -8.09 10.33 -5.09
N ALA A 26 -8.13 11.56 -5.58
CA ALA A 26 -7.13 12.60 -5.32
C ALA A 26 -7.76 13.75 -4.53
N GLY A 27 -6.96 14.54 -3.80
CA GLY A 27 -7.45 15.64 -2.98
C GLY A 27 -8.35 15.18 -1.83
N ARG A 28 -7.92 14.11 -1.13
CA ARG A 28 -8.63 13.47 -0.01
C ARG A 28 -7.70 13.24 1.19
N GLU A 29 -6.66 14.04 1.31
CA GLU A 29 -5.66 13.98 2.38
C GLU A 29 -6.32 14.09 3.76
N ASN A 30 -7.38 14.90 3.87
CA ASN A 30 -8.20 15.03 5.07
C ASN A 30 -8.91 13.73 5.53
N GLN A 31 -8.96 12.70 4.67
CA GLN A 31 -9.56 11.40 4.98
C GLN A 31 -8.54 10.34 5.34
N TYR A 32 -7.23 10.59 5.19
CA TYR A 32 -6.18 9.58 5.38
C TYR A 32 -6.24 8.99 6.79
N ASP A 33 -6.33 9.85 7.81
CA ASP A 33 -6.40 9.43 9.21
C ASP A 33 -7.60 8.53 9.51
N ALA A 34 -8.80 8.97 9.11
CA ALA A 34 -10.02 8.22 9.34
C ALA A 34 -10.01 6.87 8.61
N PHE A 35 -9.52 6.87 7.36
CA PHE A 35 -9.38 5.66 6.56
C PHE A 35 -8.40 4.67 7.20
N VAL A 36 -7.19 5.12 7.56
CA VAL A 36 -6.16 4.26 8.15
C VAL A 36 -6.64 3.68 9.47
N GLN A 37 -7.28 4.48 10.33
CA GLN A 37 -7.86 3.98 11.57
C GLN A 37 -8.93 2.92 11.32
N ALA A 38 -9.81 3.12 10.33
CA ALA A 38 -10.84 2.15 9.98
C ALA A 38 -10.22 0.85 9.44
N LEU A 39 -9.29 0.96 8.50
CA LEU A 39 -8.57 -0.16 7.89
C LEU A 39 -7.79 -0.97 8.95
N SER A 40 -7.04 -0.31 9.84
CA SER A 40 -6.30 -1.00 10.91
C SER A 40 -7.22 -1.71 11.90
N ARG A 41 -8.45 -1.23 12.13
CA ARG A 41 -9.45 -1.96 12.94
C ARG A 41 -9.98 -3.17 12.18
N ASP A 42 -10.28 -3.02 10.90
CA ASP A 42 -10.79 -4.09 10.04
C ASP A 42 -9.80 -5.24 9.89
N ILE A 43 -8.52 -4.92 9.64
CA ILE A 43 -7.41 -5.88 9.57
C ILE A 43 -7.33 -6.71 10.86
N ARG A 44 -7.32 -6.05 12.03
CA ARG A 44 -7.21 -6.74 13.32
C ARG A 44 -8.40 -7.63 13.60
N ARG A 45 -9.63 -7.14 13.37
CA ARG A 45 -10.86 -7.92 13.54
C ARG A 45 -10.90 -9.14 12.63
N THR A 46 -10.49 -8.98 11.37
CA THR A 46 -10.43 -10.08 10.41
C THR A 46 -9.42 -11.12 10.84
N GLY A 47 -8.21 -10.69 11.24
CA GLY A 47 -7.17 -11.57 11.74
C GLY A 47 -7.60 -12.35 12.99
N GLU A 48 -8.22 -11.68 13.95
CA GLU A 48 -8.78 -12.29 15.17
C GLU A 48 -9.86 -13.33 14.84
N ALA A 49 -10.83 -12.98 13.99
CA ALA A 49 -11.91 -13.88 13.57
C ALA A 49 -11.41 -15.14 12.85
N LEU A 50 -10.26 -15.04 12.17
CA LEU A 50 -9.62 -16.16 11.47
C LEU A 50 -8.59 -16.91 12.34
N GLY A 51 -8.38 -16.51 13.60
CA GLY A 51 -7.42 -17.15 14.49
C GLY A 51 -5.95 -16.89 14.13
N ARG A 52 -5.63 -15.68 13.64
CA ARG A 52 -4.28 -15.22 13.28
C ARG A 52 -3.55 -16.18 12.32
N PRO A 53 -4.10 -16.45 11.12
CA PRO A 53 -3.53 -17.44 10.20
C PRO A 53 -2.16 -17.00 9.67
N HIS A 54 -1.38 -17.97 9.20
CA HIS A 54 -0.10 -17.72 8.54
C HIS A 54 -0.30 -17.03 7.19
N VAL A 55 0.54 -16.04 6.89
CA VAL A 55 0.51 -15.27 5.64
C VAL A 55 1.85 -15.38 4.93
N ARG A 56 1.82 -15.75 3.65
CA ARG A 56 3.02 -15.88 2.79
C ARG A 56 3.19 -14.70 1.83
N THR A 57 2.13 -13.93 1.59
CA THR A 57 2.18 -12.77 0.70
C THR A 57 1.32 -11.63 1.22
N VAL A 58 1.87 -10.42 1.22
CA VAL A 58 1.15 -9.16 1.42
C VAL A 58 1.40 -8.26 0.23
N PHE A 59 0.34 -7.73 -0.36
CA PHE A 59 0.42 -6.75 -1.43
C PHE A 59 -0.35 -5.48 -1.04
N VAL A 60 0.34 -4.35 -0.95
CA VAL A 60 -0.26 -3.04 -0.69
C VAL A 60 -0.26 -2.24 -1.99
N GLY A 61 -1.44 -1.90 -2.49
CA GLY A 61 -1.59 -1.23 -3.78
C GLY A 61 -2.92 -0.52 -3.97
N GLY A 62 -3.29 -0.21 -5.21
CA GLY A 62 -4.55 0.44 -5.56
C GLY A 62 -4.32 1.78 -6.22
N GLY A 63 -4.38 2.85 -5.44
CA GLY A 63 -3.93 4.16 -5.85
C GLY A 63 -2.42 4.25 -5.82
N THR A 64 -1.87 4.85 -4.77
CA THR A 64 -0.43 4.86 -4.54
C THR A 64 -0.18 4.82 -3.04
N PRO A 65 0.14 3.67 -2.44
CA PRO A 65 0.38 3.55 -1.00
C PRO A 65 1.35 4.61 -0.45
N THR A 66 2.37 4.98 -1.21
CA THR A 66 3.40 5.95 -0.80
C THR A 66 2.93 7.40 -0.69
N VAL A 67 1.69 7.72 -1.08
CA VAL A 67 1.09 9.04 -0.82
C VAL A 67 0.72 9.21 0.66
N LEU A 68 0.52 8.10 1.36
CA LEU A 68 0.31 8.11 2.80
C LEU A 68 1.60 8.52 3.52
N GLU A 69 1.44 9.30 4.58
CA GLU A 69 2.56 9.65 5.47
C GLU A 69 3.15 8.40 6.15
N PRO A 70 4.44 8.41 6.55
CA PRO A 70 5.07 7.28 7.23
C PRO A 70 4.30 6.71 8.43
N ARG A 71 3.68 7.58 9.23
CA ARG A 71 2.86 7.17 10.39
C ARG A 71 1.65 6.32 10.00
N HIS A 72 1.06 6.58 8.84
CA HIS A 72 -0.07 5.82 8.32
C HIS A 72 0.36 4.44 7.85
N LEU A 73 1.48 4.37 7.10
CA LEU A 73 2.06 3.09 6.67
C LEU A 73 2.38 2.21 7.87
N ARG A 74 3.05 2.77 8.89
CA ARG A 74 3.33 2.07 10.15
C ARG A 74 2.07 1.52 10.82
N ALA A 75 1.01 2.32 10.91
CA ALA A 75 -0.24 1.90 11.52
C ALA A 75 -0.92 0.73 10.77
N ILE A 76 -0.85 0.71 9.44
CA ILE A 76 -1.39 -0.38 8.62
C ILE A 76 -0.57 -1.65 8.81
N PHE A 77 0.75 -1.56 8.70
CA PHE A 77 1.63 -2.73 8.80
C PHE A 77 1.67 -3.31 10.22
N HIS A 78 1.64 -2.47 11.27
CA HIS A 78 1.48 -2.95 12.64
C HIS A 78 0.16 -3.71 12.80
N ALA A 79 -0.95 -3.19 12.25
CA ALA A 79 -2.23 -3.90 12.30
C ALA A 79 -2.17 -5.26 11.56
N LEU A 80 -1.44 -5.35 10.45
CA LEU A 80 -1.22 -6.62 9.74
C LEU A 80 -0.45 -7.63 10.61
N HIS A 81 0.63 -7.20 11.25
CA HIS A 81 1.41 -8.07 12.16
C HIS A 81 0.64 -8.45 13.44
N ASP A 82 -0.21 -7.56 13.96
CA ASP A 82 -1.09 -7.86 15.09
C ASP A 82 -2.12 -8.95 14.70
N GLY A 83 -2.81 -8.74 13.57
CA GLY A 83 -3.89 -9.59 13.10
C GLY A 83 -3.44 -10.92 12.50
N PHE A 84 -2.24 -11.01 11.94
CA PHE A 84 -1.80 -12.15 11.15
C PHE A 84 -0.39 -12.62 11.49
N ALA A 85 -0.14 -13.92 11.37
CA ALA A 85 1.19 -14.49 11.50
C ALA A 85 1.94 -14.41 10.16
N ILE A 86 2.49 -13.23 9.85
CA ILE A 86 3.30 -13.03 8.64
C ILE A 86 4.59 -13.86 8.75
N LEU A 87 4.80 -14.75 7.78
CA LEU A 87 5.95 -15.64 7.79
C LEU A 87 7.26 -14.87 7.56
N PRO A 88 8.39 -15.31 8.13
CA PRO A 88 9.68 -14.62 7.95
C PRO A 88 10.16 -14.52 6.50
N ASP A 89 9.77 -15.47 5.65
CA ASP A 89 10.08 -15.53 4.22
C ASP A 89 8.94 -14.99 3.34
N ALA A 90 7.95 -14.31 3.92
CA ALA A 90 6.82 -13.77 3.18
C ALA A 90 7.26 -12.72 2.15
N GLU A 91 6.64 -12.75 0.97
CA GLU A 91 6.76 -11.65 0.01
C GLU A 91 5.88 -10.48 0.47
N ILE A 92 6.47 -9.31 0.65
CA ILE A 92 5.76 -8.09 1.01
C ILE A 92 6.02 -7.06 -0.08
N THR A 93 5.01 -6.86 -0.92
CA THR A 93 5.03 -5.89 -2.02
C THR A 93 4.32 -4.60 -1.63
N SER A 94 4.94 -3.46 -1.95
CA SER A 94 4.27 -2.15 -1.97
C SER A 94 4.34 -1.56 -3.37
N GLU A 95 3.21 -1.05 -3.87
CA GLU A 95 3.22 -0.15 -5.00
C GLU A 95 3.82 1.20 -4.61
N ALA A 96 4.59 1.79 -5.52
CA ALA A 96 5.12 3.13 -5.39
C ALA A 96 5.12 3.85 -6.74
N ASN A 97 5.00 5.17 -6.68
CA ASN A 97 5.06 6.03 -7.84
C ASN A 97 6.34 6.86 -7.76
N PRO A 98 7.21 6.85 -8.80
CA PRO A 98 8.43 7.66 -8.83
C PRO A 98 8.25 9.15 -8.47
N GLY A 99 7.09 9.74 -8.76
CA GLY A 99 6.79 11.15 -8.43
C GLY A 99 6.27 11.39 -7.00
N ALA A 100 5.94 10.34 -6.25
CA ALA A 100 5.33 10.42 -4.92
C ALA A 100 6.13 9.69 -3.84
N VAL A 101 7.37 9.29 -4.12
CA VAL A 101 8.25 8.57 -3.21
C VAL A 101 9.60 9.26 -3.09
N ASP A 102 10.19 9.21 -1.90
CA ASP A 102 11.52 9.75 -1.58
C ASP A 102 12.31 8.71 -0.77
N ALA A 103 13.57 9.03 -0.45
CA ALA A 103 14.44 8.16 0.33
C ALA A 103 13.81 7.77 1.68
N THR A 104 13.24 8.73 2.39
CA THR A 104 12.58 8.52 3.70
C THR A 104 11.44 7.51 3.59
N ARG A 105 10.60 7.59 2.56
CA ARG A 105 9.52 6.62 2.34
C ARG A 105 10.06 5.23 2.03
N PHE A 106 11.14 5.10 1.26
CA PHE A 106 11.76 3.80 1.02
C PHE A 106 12.36 3.18 2.28
N GLU A 107 13.00 4.00 3.13
CA GLU A 107 13.49 3.55 4.44
C GLU A 107 12.36 3.02 5.31
N VAL A 108 11.23 3.74 5.36
CA VAL A 108 10.03 3.32 6.11
C VAL A 108 9.47 2.01 5.54
N LEU A 109 9.32 1.88 4.22
CA LEU A 109 8.84 0.64 3.62
C LEU A 109 9.77 -0.54 3.94
N ARG A 110 11.09 -0.32 3.86
CA ARG A 110 12.09 -1.34 4.17
C ARG A 110 12.01 -1.77 5.64
N GLU A 111 11.87 -0.82 6.56
CA GLU A 111 11.69 -1.09 7.98
C GLU A 111 10.42 -1.91 8.26
N LEU A 112 9.35 -1.65 7.51
CA LEU A 112 8.08 -2.39 7.58
C LEU A 112 8.12 -3.78 6.91
N GLY A 113 9.30 -4.24 6.51
CA GLY A 113 9.50 -5.58 5.93
C GLY A 113 9.21 -5.66 4.43
N VAL A 114 8.90 -4.54 3.75
CA VAL A 114 8.71 -4.53 2.30
C VAL A 114 10.02 -4.97 1.63
N ASN A 115 9.91 -6.03 0.84
CA ASN A 115 11.03 -6.67 0.15
C ASN A 115 10.85 -6.73 -1.37
N ARG A 116 9.72 -6.22 -1.88
CA ARG A 116 9.43 -6.05 -3.30
C ARG A 116 8.71 -4.73 -3.57
N LEU A 117 9.07 -4.05 -4.65
CA LEU A 117 8.39 -2.83 -5.10
C LEU A 117 7.77 -3.06 -6.48
N SER A 118 6.57 -2.50 -6.67
CA SER A 118 5.94 -2.36 -7.98
C SER A 118 5.92 -0.88 -8.35
N LEU A 119 6.66 -0.50 -9.41
CA LEU A 119 6.85 0.89 -9.80
C LEU A 119 6.08 1.22 -11.08
N GLY A 120 5.10 2.12 -10.97
CA GLY A 120 4.33 2.59 -12.11
C GLY A 120 5.05 3.66 -12.92
N VAL A 121 6.08 3.31 -13.69
CA VAL A 121 6.84 4.27 -14.54
C VAL A 121 6.04 4.73 -15.75
N GLN A 122 5.26 3.83 -16.35
CA GLN A 122 4.52 3.99 -17.60
C GLN A 122 5.42 4.12 -18.84
N SER A 123 6.24 5.15 -18.92
CA SER A 123 7.16 5.39 -20.03
C SER A 123 8.38 6.21 -19.58
N PHE A 124 9.46 6.12 -20.36
CA PHE A 124 10.62 7.01 -20.25
C PHE A 124 10.63 8.12 -21.32
N ASP A 125 9.62 8.17 -22.19
CA ASP A 125 9.42 9.23 -23.17
C ASP A 125 8.53 10.35 -22.61
N ASN A 126 9.05 11.57 -22.59
CA ASN A 126 8.34 12.74 -22.05
C ASN A 126 7.07 13.11 -22.86
N ALA A 127 7.01 12.84 -24.16
CA ALA A 127 5.81 13.07 -24.97
C ALA A 127 4.70 12.09 -24.58
N GLU A 128 5.02 10.82 -24.35
CA GLU A 128 4.07 9.82 -23.87
C GLU A 128 3.58 10.15 -22.47
N LEU A 129 4.48 10.52 -21.55
CA LEU A 129 4.10 10.92 -20.18
C LEU A 129 3.15 12.13 -20.17
N ARG A 130 3.44 13.16 -21.00
CA ARG A 130 2.54 14.32 -21.16
C ARG A 130 1.16 13.91 -21.69
N PHE A 131 1.10 13.03 -22.68
CA PHE A 131 -0.17 12.49 -23.19
C PHE A 131 -0.95 11.75 -22.09
N LEU A 132 -0.25 10.98 -21.27
CA LEU A 132 -0.80 10.26 -20.11
C LEU A 132 -1.11 11.16 -18.90
N GLY A 133 -0.81 12.47 -18.96
CA GLY A 133 -1.06 13.42 -17.89
C GLY A 133 -0.16 13.24 -16.65
N ARG A 134 1.06 12.74 -16.86
CA ARG A 134 2.04 12.36 -15.84
C ARG A 134 3.34 13.14 -15.97
#